data_AF-A0A1L9P005-F1
#
_entry.id   AF-A0A1L9P005-F1
#
_cell.length_a   1.000
_cell.length_b   1.000
_cell.length_c   1.000
_cell.angle_alpha   90.00
_cell.angle_beta   90.00
_cell.angle_gamma   90.00
#
_symmetry.space_group_name_H-M   'P 1'
#
loop_
_entity.id
_entity.type
_entity.pdbx_description
1 polymer ?
#
loop_
_entity_poly.entity_id
_entity_poly.type
_entity_poly.pdbx_seq_one_letter_code
_entity_poly.pdbx_strand_id
1 'polypeptide(L)' 'MIISKSRNYVFVHIPKTGGTALTLALEDRAAADDIIIGDTPKAKRRKKRLEAFEVVLLIRTGLWLS' A
#
# COMPACT_ATOMS: atom_id res chain seq x y z
N MET A 1 -2.82 1.99 4.73
CA MET A 1 -1.99 2.99 4.02
C MET A 1 -2.11 2.72 2.52
N ILE A 2 -2.17 3.75 1.69
CA ILE A 2 -2.33 3.61 0.23
C ILE A 2 -1.27 4.47 -0.47
N ILE A 3 -0.59 3.90 -1.46
CA ILE A 3 0.27 4.65 -2.39
C ILE A 3 -0.39 4.56 -3.76
N SER A 4 -0.82 5.70 -4.29
CA SER A 4 -1.45 5.79 -5.60
C SER A 4 -0.61 6.62 -6.55
N LYS A 5 0.02 5.95 -7.52
CA LYS A 5 0.81 6.62 -8.56
C LYS A 5 -0.10 7.29 -9.58
N SER A 6 -1.14 6.60 -10.04
CA SER A 6 -2.12 7.12 -11.00
C SER A 6 -2.86 8.37 -10.52
N ARG A 7 -3.03 8.54 -9.20
CA ARG A 7 -3.72 9.70 -8.59
C ARG A 7 -2.80 10.63 -7.81
N ASN A 8 -1.49 10.40 -7.88
CA ASN A 8 -0.43 11.23 -7.27
C ASN A 8 -0.67 11.58 -5.79
N TYR A 9 -0.99 10.58 -4.96
CA TYR A 9 -1.12 10.78 -3.52
C TYR A 9 -0.60 9.59 -2.70
N VAL A 10 -0.20 9.88 -1.47
CA VAL A 10 0.13 8.88 -0.46
C VAL A 10 -0.76 9.12 0.75
N PHE A 11 -1.49 8.08 1.16
CA PHE A 11 -2.26 8.07 2.38
C PHE A 11 -1.52 7.26 3.46
N VAL A 12 -0.92 8.00 4.39
CA VAL A 12 -0.29 7.45 5.59
C VAL A 12 -1.35 7.33 6.68
N HIS A 13 -1.62 6.10 7.11
CA HIS A 13 -2.55 5.84 8.20
C HIS A 13 -1.84 6.09 9.54
N ILE A 14 -2.41 6.97 10.36
CA ILE A 14 -1.94 7.24 11.73
C ILE A 14 -2.95 6.63 12.71
N PRO A 15 -2.51 5.92 13.76
CA PRO A 15 -3.42 5.34 14.73
C PRO A 15 -4.34 6.39 15.38
N LYS A 16 -5.59 5.99 15.65
CA LYS A 16 -6.60 6.80 16.37
C LYS A 16 -7.04 8.11 15.69
N THR A 17 -6.69 8.34 14.42
CA THR A 17 -7.16 9.51 13.65
C THR A 17 -8.38 9.22 12.76
N GLY A 18 -9.07 8.10 12.99
CA GLY A 18 -10.13 7.63 12.09
C GLY A 18 -9.60 7.08 10.76
N GLY A 19 -8.28 6.88 10.64
CA GLY A 19 -7.68 6.45 9.38
C GLY A 19 -8.14 5.08 8.89
N THR A 20 -8.73 4.21 9.73
CA THR A 20 -9.25 2.90 9.31
C THR A 20 -10.50 3.09 8.45
N ALA A 21 -11.43 3.94 8.90
CA ALA A 21 -12.62 4.32 8.15
C ALA A 21 -12.23 4.99 6.83
N LEU A 22 -11.25 5.90 6.86
CA LEU A 22 -10.75 6.54 5.64
C LEU A 22 -10.05 5.56 4.69
N THR A 23 -9.29 4.58 5.21
CA THR A 23 -8.67 3.54 4.36
C THR A 23 -9.75 2.73 3.63
N LEU A 24 -10.83 2.34 4.32
CA LEU A 24 -11.95 1.60 3.71
C LEU A 24 -12.65 2.44 2.63
N ALA A 25 -12.94 3.72 2.90
CA ALA A 25 -13.56 4.60 1.92
C ALA A 25 -12.71 4.83 0.66
N LEU A 26 -11.38 4.91 0.83
CA LEU A 26 -10.45 5.06 -0.30
C LEU A 26 -10.21 3.74 -1.03
N GLU A 27 -10.31 2.60 -0.35
CA GLU A 27 -10.06 1.27 -0.92
C GLU A 27 -10.97 0.97 -2.11
N ASP A 28 -12.26 1.30 -2.01
CA ASP A 28 -13.23 1.12 -3.10
C ASP A 28 -12.80 1.85 -4.38
N ARG A 29 -12.16 3.01 -4.20
CA ARG A 29 -11.69 3.86 -5.29
C ARG A 29 -10.26 3.55 -5.73
N ALA A 30 -9.55 2.66 -5.04
CA ALA A 30 -8.15 2.36 -5.35
C ALA A 30 -8.00 1.75 -6.75
N ALA A 31 -7.11 2.34 -7.55
CA ALA A 31 -6.81 1.94 -8.92
C ALA A 31 -6.11 0.56 -8.99
N ALA A 32 -5.93 0.05 -10.20
CA ALA A 32 -5.28 -1.25 -10.40
C ALA A 32 -3.78 -1.22 -10.10
N ASP A 33 -3.11 -0.08 -10.21
CA ASP A 33 -1.69 0.10 -9.94
C ASP A 33 -1.37 0.52 -8.50
N ASP A 34 -2.40 0.85 -7.71
CA ASP A 34 -2.23 1.28 -6.31
C ASP A 34 -1.70 0.15 -5.43
N ILE A 35 -0.72 0.51 -4.59
CA ILE A 35 -0.18 -0.33 -3.52
C ILE A 35 -0.96 -0.04 -2.25
N ILE A 36 -1.58 -1.07 -1.68
CA ILE A 36 -2.39 -0.97 -0.46
C ILE A 36 -1.70 -1.78 0.63
N ILE A 37 -1.37 -1.13 1.74
CA ILE A 37 -0.67 -1.70 2.89
C ILE A 37 -1.63 -1.70 4.08
N GLY A 38 -1.79 -2.85 4.73
CA GLY A 38 -2.69 -3.06 5.85
C GLY A 38 -3.61 -4.25 5.64
N ASP A 39 -4.74 -4.22 6.31
CA ASP A 39 -5.60 -5.38 6.60
C ASP A 39 -7.01 -5.27 6.00
N THR A 40 -7.26 -4.26 5.17
CA THR A 40 -8.52 -4.11 4.44
C THR A 40 -8.74 -5.26 3.43
N PRO A 41 -9.99 -5.58 3.05
CA PRO A 41 -10.28 -6.73 2.18
C PRO A 41 -9.55 -6.72 0.82
N LYS A 42 -9.36 -5.55 0.17
CA LYS A 42 -8.58 -5.42 -1.08
C LYS A 42 -7.07 -5.48 -0.80
N ALA A 43 -6.59 -4.95 0.33
CA ALA A 43 -5.19 -5.10 0.73
C ALA A 43 -4.82 -6.58 0.89
N LYS A 44 -5.64 -7.34 1.63
CA LYS A 44 -5.47 -8.80 1.81
C LYS A 44 -5.44 -9.54 0.47
N ARG A 45 -6.37 -9.21 -0.44
CA ARG A 45 -6.40 -9.78 -1.81
C ARG A 45 -5.18 -9.41 -2.65
N ARG A 46 -4.59 -8.23 -2.43
CA ARG A 46 -3.46 -7.70 -3.19
C ARG A 46 -2.10 -7.93 -2.53
N LYS A 47 -2.02 -8.70 -1.44
CA LYS A 47 -0.79 -8.94 -0.68
C LYS A 47 0.42 -9.33 -1.55
N LYS A 48 0.23 -10.20 -2.55
CA LYS A 48 1.28 -10.62 -3.49
C LYS A 48 1.96 -9.46 -4.25
N ARG A 49 1.25 -8.35 -4.46
CA ARG A 49 1.80 -7.17 -5.13
C ARG A 49 2.74 -6.38 -4.23
N LEU A 50 2.47 -6.38 -2.93
CA LEU A 50 3.35 -5.78 -1.94
C LEU A 50 4.66 -6.58 -1.84
N GLU A 51 4.57 -7.90 -1.78
CA GLU A 51 5.72 -8.80 -1.79
C GLU A 51 6.57 -8.61 -3.06
N ALA A 52 5.93 -8.52 -4.24
CA ALA A 52 6.63 -8.24 -5.48
C ALA A 52 7.34 -6.87 -5.48
N PHE A 53 6.71 -5.84 -4.88
CA PHE A 53 7.31 -4.52 -4.74
C PHE A 53 8.52 -4.54 -3.80
N GLU A 54 8.44 -5.27 -2.68
CA GLU A 54 9.55 -5.47 -1.75
C GLU A 54 10.74 -6.17 -2.42
N VAL A 55 10.49 -7.25 -3.19
CA VAL A 55 11.54 -7.94 -3.97
C VAL A 55 12.19 -7.01 -4.99
N VAL A 56 11.40 -6.22 -5.72
CA VAL A 56 11.95 -5.25 -6.69
C VAL A 56 12.78 -4.18 -6.00
N LEU A 57 12.34 -3.70 -4.83
CA LEU A 57 13.10 -2.73 -4.06
C LEU A 57 14.42 -3.34 -3.60
N LEU A 58 14.39 -4.56 -3.04
CA LEU A 58 15.55 -5.30 -2.58
C LEU A 58 16.61 -5.45 -3.66
N ILE A 59 16.21 -5.87 -4.87
CA ILE A 59 17.11 -6.02 -6.03
C ILE A 59 17.67 -4.67 -6.47
N ARG A 60 16.86 -3.61 -6.49
CA ARG A 60 17.26 -2.29 -7.01
C ARG A 60 18.10 -1.46 -6.05
N THR A 61 17.89 -1.60 -4.74
CA THR A 61 18.57 -0.78 -3.74
C THR A 61 19.72 -1.50 -3.04
N GLY A 62 19.94 -2.80 -3.30
CA GLY A 62 21.04 -3.57 -2.70
C GLY A 62 20.97 -3.64 -1.17
N LEU A 63 19.79 -3.42 -0.59
CA LEU A 63 19.60 -3.29 0.86
C LEU A 63 19.43 -4.67 1.51
N TRP A 64 20.45 -5.52 1.46
CA TRP A 64 20.62 -6.64 2.40
C TRP A 64 22.04 -7.23 2.34
N LEU A 65 23.00 -6.54 2.96
CA LEU A 65 24.23 -7.10 3.54
C LEU A 65 24.71 -6.12 4.63
N SER A 66 23.93 -5.97 5.70
CA SER A 66 24.38 -5.41 6.99
C SER A 66 23.39 -5.79 8.09
#